data_AF-A0A9D8L7L2-F1
#
_entry.id   AF-A0A9D8L7L2-F1
#
_cell.length_a   1.000
_cell.length_b   1.000
_cell.length_c   1.000
_cell.angle_alpha   90.00
_cell.angle_beta   90.00
_cell.angle_gamma   90.00
#
_symmetry.space_group_name_H-M   'P 1'
#
loop_
_entity.id
_entity.type
_entity.pdbx_description
1 polymer ?
#
loop_
_entity_poly.entity_id
_entity_poly.type
_entity_poly.pdbx_seq_one_letter_code
_entity_poly.pdbx_strand_id
1 'polypeptide(L)'
;MVAGLLYLAGLVATLVTLGMVGFSAPTLIQNFTVGLDSPGADLIANVVDTARALGWAVLPLVGGLAVMGFGRMLMLLGSIDRALRGNP
;
A
#
# COMPACT_ATOMS: atom_id res chain seq x y z
N MET A 1 9.58 -20.26 -9.21
CA MET A 1 8.12 -20.02 -9.26
C MET A 1 7.64 -19.18 -8.07
N VAL A 2 8.03 -19.50 -6.84
CA VAL A 2 7.60 -18.76 -5.62
C VAL A 2 7.90 -17.26 -5.66
N ALA A 3 9.09 -16.83 -6.11
CA ALA A 3 9.45 -15.41 -6.19
C ALA A 3 8.52 -14.58 -7.12
N GLY A 4 8.08 -15.18 -8.23
CA GLY A 4 7.08 -14.59 -9.14
C GLY A 4 5.73 -14.39 -8.49
N LEU A 5 5.28 -15.41 -7.75
CA LEU A 5 4.02 -15.35 -7.01
C LEU A 5 4.06 -14.33 -5.88
N LEU A 6 5.19 -14.20 -5.17
CA LEU A 6 5.38 -13.17 -4.15
C LEU A 6 5.28 -11.77 -4.74
N TYR A 7 5.96 -11.52 -5.86
CA TYR A 7 5.87 -10.24 -6.56
C TYR A 7 4.43 -9.89 -6.95
N LEU A 8 3.72 -10.84 -7.56
CA LEU A 8 2.32 -10.67 -7.96
C LEU A 8 1.39 -10.44 -6.77
N ALA A 9 1.54 -11.21 -5.70
CA ALA A 9 0.74 -11.05 -4.49
C ALA A 9 0.92 -9.64 -3.87
N GLY A 10 2.16 -9.17 -3.78
CA GLY A 10 2.46 -7.81 -3.31
C GLY A 10 1.88 -6.73 -4.22
N LEU A 11 1.98 -6.91 -5.54
CA LEU A 11 1.40 -6.00 -6.52
C LEU A 11 -0.13 -5.93 -6.42
N VAL A 12 -0.81 -7.08 -6.31
CA VAL A 12 -2.28 -7.12 -6.19
C VAL A 12 -2.72 -6.45 -4.89
N ALA A 13 -2.05 -6.73 -3.77
CA ALA A 13 -2.37 -6.11 -2.49
C ALA A 13 -2.26 -4.58 -2.55
N THR A 14 -1.20 -4.05 -3.16
CA THR A 14 -0.99 -2.59 -3.30
C THR A 14 -2.04 -1.96 -4.22
N LEU A 15 -2.29 -2.53 -5.39
CA LEU A 15 -3.24 -1.98 -6.36
C LEU A 15 -4.67 -2.02 -5.84
N VAL A 16 -5.10 -3.12 -5.20
CA VAL A 16 -6.43 -3.22 -4.60
C VAL A 16 -6.59 -2.19 -3.48
N THR A 17 -5.58 -2.04 -2.63
CA THR A 17 -5.61 -1.04 -1.55
C THR A 17 -5.76 0.37 -2.11
N LEU A 18 -4.97 0.74 -3.13
CA LEU A 18 -5.07 2.04 -3.80
C LEU A 18 -6.47 2.24 -4.42
N GLY A 19 -7.00 1.22 -5.08
CA GLY A 19 -8.34 1.26 -5.67
C GLY A 19 -9.43 1.48 -4.62
N MET A 20 -9.37 0.76 -3.50
CA MET A 20 -10.33 0.90 -2.40
C MET A 20 -10.24 2.25 -1.69
N VAL A 21 -9.02 2.75 -1.46
CA VAL A 21 -8.82 4.11 -0.91
C VAL A 21 -9.38 5.16 -1.86
N GLY A 22 -9.06 5.06 -3.15
CA GLY A 22 -9.59 5.95 -4.18
C GLY A 22 -11.11 5.94 -4.26
N PHE A 23 -11.73 4.76 -4.15
CA PHE A 23 -13.19 4.62 -4.08
C PHE A 23 -13.79 5.29 -2.84
N SER A 24 -13.10 5.23 -1.69
CA SER A 24 -13.55 5.88 -0.44
C SER A 24 -13.28 7.38 -0.36
N ALA A 25 -12.48 7.94 -1.28
CA ALA A 25 -12.00 9.32 -1.21
C ALA A 25 -13.11 10.38 -1.17
N PRO A 26 -14.21 10.30 -1.97
CA PRO A 26 -15.28 11.30 -1.92
C PRO A 26 -15.89 11.45 -0.53
N THR A 27 -16.17 10.33 0.13
CA THR A 27 -16.74 10.30 1.49
C THR A 27 -15.77 10.86 2.52
N LEU A 28 -14.47 10.55 2.42
CA LEU A 28 -13.45 11.08 3.31
C LEU A 28 -13.33 12.61 3.19
N ILE A 29 -13.34 13.13 1.97
CA ILE A 29 -13.31 14.57 1.70
C ILE A 29 -14.55 15.25 2.27
N GLN A 30 -15.74 14.68 2.04
CA GLN A 30 -16.98 15.21 2.58
C GLN A 30 -16.96 15.29 4.11
N ASN A 31 -16.55 14.21 4.79
CA ASN A 31 -16.48 14.16 6.24
C ASN A 31 -15.46 15.17 6.80
N PHE A 32 -14.31 15.30 6.14
CA PHE A 32 -13.30 16.29 6.51
C PHE A 32 -13.82 17.72 6.39
N THR A 33 -14.46 18.06 5.26
CA THR A 33 -15.03 19.40 5.05
C THR A 33 -16.12 19.73 6.07
N VAL A 34 -17.04 18.79 6.33
CA VAL A 34 -18.08 18.96 7.36
C VAL A 34 -17.48 19.20 8.75
N GLY A 35 -16.38 18.52 9.09
CA GLY A 35 -15.65 18.76 10.33
C GLY A 35 -15.06 20.17 10.43
N LEU A 36 -14.54 20.71 9.32
CA LEU A 36 -13.98 22.08 9.26
C LEU A 36 -15.05 23.17 9.30
N ASP A 37 -16.22 22.93 8.73
CA ASP A 37 -17.33 23.89 8.71
C ASP A 37 -18.07 23.96 10.06
N SER A 38 -17.67 23.15 11.05
CA SER A 38 -18.30 23.10 12.36
C SER A 38 -17.88 24.28 13.27
N PRO A 39 -18.79 24.85 14.08
CA PRO A 39 -18.43 25.89 15.05
C PRO A 39 -17.43 25.36 16.08
N GLY A 40 -16.24 25.97 16.16
CA GLY A 40 -15.16 25.54 17.05
C GLY A 40 -14.28 24.42 16.49
N ALA A 41 -14.23 24.26 15.16
CA ALA A 41 -13.46 23.23 14.49
C ALA A 41 -12.00 23.14 14.96
N ASP A 42 -11.60 21.94 15.41
CA ASP A 42 -10.21 21.57 15.67
C ASP A 42 -9.62 20.89 14.43
N LEU A 43 -8.77 21.64 13.73
CA LEU A 43 -8.04 21.18 12.55
C LEU A 43 -7.21 19.93 12.82
N ILE A 44 -6.56 19.84 13.99
CA ILE A 44 -5.69 18.72 14.32
C ILE A 44 -6.54 17.47 14.54
N ALA A 45 -7.62 17.59 15.33
CA ALA A 45 -8.54 16.47 15.56
C ALA A 45 -9.11 15.92 14.25
N ASN A 46 -9.55 16.80 13.36
CA ASN A 46 -10.15 16.39 12.08
C ASN A 46 -9.14 15.69 11.13
N VAL A 47 -7.88 16.14 11.12
CA VAL A 47 -6.79 15.46 10.39
C VAL A 47 -6.50 14.09 10.99
N VAL A 48 -6.45 13.99 12.33
CA VAL A 48 -6.20 12.71 13.03
C VAL A 48 -7.30 11.71 12.75
N ASP A 49 -8.57 12.12 12.77
CA ASP A 49 -9.70 11.24 12.47
C ASP A 49 -9.68 10.75 11.03
N THR A 50 -9.36 11.63 10.08
CA THR A 50 -9.19 11.27 8.66
C THR A 50 -8.02 10.29 8.46
N ALA A 51 -6.89 10.53 9.12
CA ALA A 51 -5.75 9.63 9.09
C ALA A 51 -6.07 8.26 9.70
N ARG A 52 -6.85 8.24 10.80
CA ARG A 52 -7.31 7.01 11.44
C ARG A 52 -8.24 6.21 10.53
N ALA A 53 -9.11 6.90 9.78
CA ALA A 53 -9.96 6.27 8.78
C ALA A 53 -9.17 5.62 7.63
N LEU A 54 -7.96 6.09 7.35
CA LEU A 54 -7.02 5.50 6.38
C LEU A 54 -6.06 4.47 6.99
N GLY A 55 -6.04 4.31 8.32
CA GLY A 55 -5.06 3.48 9.02
C GLY A 55 -5.06 2.01 8.58
N TRP A 56 -6.22 1.48 8.18
CA TRP A 56 -6.36 0.10 7.68
C TRP A 56 -5.57 -0.14 6.39
N ALA A 57 -5.39 0.89 5.56
CA ALA A 57 -4.76 0.78 4.24
C ALA A 57 -3.23 0.72 4.33
N VAL A 58 -2.64 1.13 5.47
CA VAL A 58 -1.18 1.20 5.65
C VAL A 58 -0.54 -0.17 5.55
N LEU A 59 -1.06 -1.15 6.30
CA LEU A 59 -0.52 -2.51 6.31
C LEU A 59 -0.54 -3.20 4.94
N PRO A 60 -1.67 -3.27 4.21
CA PRO A 60 -1.69 -3.94 2.91
C PRO A 60 -0.89 -3.16 1.84
N LEU A 61 -0.81 -1.83 1.93
CA LEU A 61 0.03 -1.03 1.03
C LEU A 61 1.52 -1.28 1.29
N VAL A 62 1.99 -1.01 2.51
CA VAL A 62 3.41 -1.15 2.88
C VAL A 62 3.85 -2.61 2.83
N GLY A 63 3.01 -3.51 3.36
CA GLY A 63 3.25 -4.95 3.30
C GLY A 63 3.30 -5.47 1.87
N GLY A 64 2.37 -5.04 1.01
CA GLY A 64 2.39 -5.40 -0.40
C GLY A 64 3.65 -4.91 -1.12
N LEU A 65 4.08 -3.66 -0.88
CA LEU A 65 5.34 -3.13 -1.41
C LEU A 65 6.57 -3.91 -0.91
N ALA A 66 6.61 -4.25 0.39
CA ALA A 66 7.70 -5.02 0.98
C ALA A 66 7.79 -6.42 0.37
N VAL A 67 6.66 -7.11 0.22
CA VAL A 67 6.59 -8.44 -0.41
C VAL A 67 7.00 -8.39 -1.88
N MET A 68 6.58 -7.35 -2.61
CA MET A 68 6.97 -7.13 -4.00
C MET A 68 8.48 -6.90 -4.14
N GLY A 69 9.06 -6.05 -3.28
CA GLY A 69 10.50 -5.80 -3.22
C GLY A 69 11.29 -7.06 -2.88
N PHE A 70 10.82 -7.84 -1.91
CA PHE A 70 11.44 -9.10 -1.52
C PHE A 70 11.39 -10.14 -2.67
N GLY A 71 10.24 -10.27 -3.34
CA GLY A 71 10.10 -11.12 -4.52
C GLY A 71 11.11 -10.76 -5.61
N ARG A 72 11.32 -9.46 -5.85
CA ARG A 72 12.33 -8.97 -6.79
C ARG A 72 13.76 -9.31 -6.37
N MET A 73 14.11 -9.18 -5.09
CA MET A 73 15.43 -9.59 -4.59
C MET A 73 15.69 -11.08 -4.81
N LEU A 74 14.71 -11.94 -4.54
CA LEU A 74 14.85 -13.39 -4.77
C LEU A 74 15.04 -13.75 -6.25
N MET A 75 14.36 -13.05 -7.16
CA MET A 75 14.57 -13.25 -8.60
C MET A 75 15.99 -12.87 -9.02
N LEU A 76 16.50 -11.74 -8.52
CA LEU A 76 17.86 -11.30 -8.80
C LEU A 76 18.88 -12.31 -8.27
N LEU A 77 18.74 -12.77 -7.02
CA LEU A 77 19.60 -13.81 -6.45
C LEU A 77 19.55 -15.11 -7.25
N GLY A 78 18.36 -15.56 -7.65
CA GLY A 78 18.21 -16.75 -8.49
C GLY A 78 18.77 -16.60 -9.92
N SER A 79 18.85 -15.37 -10.43
CA SER A 79 19.55 -15.08 -11.70
C SER A 79 21.07 -15.07 -11.53
N ILE A 80 21.57 -14.55 -10.41
CA ILE A 80 23.00 -14.54 -10.07
C ILE A 80 23.51 -15.96 -9.86
N ASP A 81 22.79 -16.79 -9.09
CA ASP A 81 23.17 -18.19 -8.85
C ASP A 81 23.24 -19.00 -10.16
N ARG A 82 22.31 -18.79 -11.09
CA ARG A 82 22.36 -19.42 -12.42
C ARG A 82 23.57 -18.95 -13.25
N ALA A 83 23.82 -17.64 -13.26
CA ALA A 83 24.98 -17.07 -13.94
C ALA A 83 26.30 -17.60 -13.38
N LEU A 84 26.43 -17.74 -12.05
CA LEU A 84 27.61 -18.31 -11.40
C LEU A 84 27.83 -19.79 -11.72
N ARG A 85 26.76 -20.53 -11.99
CA ARG A 85 26.83 -21.94 -12.42
C ARG A 85 27.13 -22.11 -13.92
N GLY A 86 27.40 -21.01 -14.64
CA GLY A 86 27.70 -21.03 -16.07
C GLY A 86 26.51 -21.43 -16.95
N ASN A 87 25.31 -21.44 -16.38
CA ASN A 87 24.08 -21.77 -17.09
C ASN A 87 23.26 -20.49 -17.27
N PRO A 88 23.34 -19.82 -18.43
CA PRO A 88 22.59 -18.59 -18.69
C PRO A 88 21.07 -18.77 -18.50
#